data_AF-K6B9L4-F1
#
_entry.id   AF-K6B9L4-F1
#
_cell.length_a   1.000
_cell.length_b   1.000
_cell.length_c   1.000
_cell.angle_alpha   90.00
_cell.angle_beta   90.00
_cell.angle_gamma   90.00
#
_symmetry.space_group_name_H-M   'P 1'
#
loop_
_entity.id
_entity.type
_entity.pdbx_description
1 polymer ?
#
loop_
_entity_poly.entity_id
_entity_poly.type
_entity_poly.pdbx_seq_one_letter_code
_entity_poly.pdbx_strand_id
1 'polypeptide(L)'
;MADILGGLVLVNGTDIWTEYGVFLVEDRRGGMDNLSAILTPSKTKKETAVDIREEDGEKYSAVLTPRNEARDVTLHFALYNKTKEGWLRKYFAFINFLKKGKDGWLDIAFPQLDLTLHVKYTDSPKFTPLTYLWKEGVHAGKFKVKFREPVPII
;
A
#
# COMPACT_ATOMS: atom_id res chain seq x y z
N MET A 1 10.29 2.81 23.26
CA MET A 1 9.37 3.03 22.12
C MET A 1 10.08 2.99 20.76
N ALA A 2 11.41 3.01 20.68
CA ALA A 2 12.13 2.98 19.39
C ALA A 2 12.22 1.59 18.73
N ASP A 3 12.09 0.49 19.49
CA ASP A 3 12.37 -0.88 19.00
C ASP A 3 11.16 -1.68 18.47
N ILE A 4 9.93 -1.17 18.57
CA ILE A 4 8.73 -1.97 18.23
C ILE A 4 8.33 -1.82 16.75
N LEU A 5 8.75 -0.73 16.10
CA LEU A 5 8.33 -0.39 14.73
C LEU A 5 9.40 -0.60 13.66
N GLY A 6 10.65 -0.83 14.07
CA GLY A 6 11.74 -1.15 13.14
C GLY A 6 11.58 -2.54 12.53
N GLY A 7 11.91 -2.67 11.25
CA GLY A 7 11.86 -3.95 10.53
C GLY A 7 10.46 -4.48 10.22
N LEU A 8 9.39 -3.73 10.49
CA LEU A 8 8.01 -4.16 10.18
C LEU A 8 7.68 -4.04 8.70
N VAL A 9 8.20 -3.00 8.05
CA VAL A 9 7.96 -2.71 6.65
C VAL A 9 9.27 -2.25 6.02
N LEU A 10 9.71 -2.98 5.01
CA LEU A 10 10.89 -2.65 4.23
C LEU A 10 10.42 -2.30 2.81
N VAL A 11 10.92 -1.21 2.25
CA VAL A 11 10.65 -0.84 0.85
C VAL A 11 11.98 -0.82 0.12
N ASN A 12 12.15 -1.67 -0.89
CA ASN A 12 13.43 -1.86 -1.61
C ASN A 12 14.61 -2.16 -0.66
N GLY A 13 14.34 -2.88 0.43
CA GLY A 13 15.33 -3.19 1.48
C GLY A 13 15.55 -2.08 2.52
N THR A 14 14.96 -0.89 2.33
CA THR A 14 15.07 0.23 3.28
C THR A 14 13.96 0.16 4.33
N ASP A 15 14.32 0.20 5.60
CA ASP A 15 13.35 0.34 6.70
C ASP A 15 12.77 1.77 6.74
N ILE A 16 11.48 1.88 6.45
CA ILE A 16 10.77 3.16 6.36
C ILE A 16 10.61 3.85 7.71
N TRP A 17 10.64 3.09 8.82
CA TRP A 17 10.60 3.63 10.16
C TRP A 17 11.94 4.27 10.52
N THR A 18 13.03 3.55 10.27
CA THR A 18 14.37 4.00 10.66
C THR A 18 14.83 5.18 9.80
N GLU A 19 14.62 5.11 8.48
CA GLU A 19 15.08 6.15 7.54
C GLU A 19 14.16 7.38 7.54
N TYR A 20 12.84 7.15 7.48
CA TYR A 20 11.87 8.23 7.27
C TYR A 20 10.99 8.52 8.49
N GLY A 21 11.02 7.70 9.54
CA GLY A 21 10.08 7.82 10.67
C GLY A 21 8.63 7.53 10.28
N VAL A 22 8.42 6.80 9.19
CA VAL A 22 7.10 6.46 8.64
C VAL A 22 6.73 5.04 9.08
N PHE A 23 5.47 4.82 9.42
CA PHE A 23 4.96 3.50 9.80
C PHE A 23 3.53 3.32 9.30
N LEU A 24 3.07 2.06 9.23
CA LEU A 24 1.68 1.76 8.89
C LEU A 24 0.75 2.11 10.04
N VAL A 25 -0.40 2.68 9.71
CA VAL A 25 -1.40 3.09 10.70
C VAL A 25 -2.79 2.73 10.23
N GLU A 26 -3.67 2.42 11.18
CA GLU A 26 -5.08 2.20 10.90
C GLU A 26 -5.87 3.51 11.10
N ASP A 27 -7.00 3.65 10.39
CA ASP A 27 -7.86 4.83 10.54
C ASP A 27 -8.55 4.80 11.92
N ARG A 28 -8.95 3.61 12.37
CA ARG A 28 -9.67 3.37 13.63
C ARG A 28 -8.91 2.41 14.53
N ARG A 29 -9.11 2.52 15.84
CA ARG A 29 -8.57 1.56 16.82
C ARG A 29 -9.18 0.18 16.55
N GLY A 30 -8.34 -0.84 16.42
CA GLY A 30 -8.78 -2.19 16.03
C GLY A 30 -9.12 -2.33 14.55
N GLY A 31 -8.85 -1.31 13.73
CA GLY A 31 -8.93 -1.41 12.28
C GLY A 31 -7.92 -2.44 11.75
N MET A 32 -8.23 -2.98 10.60
CA MET A 32 -7.39 -3.95 9.88
C MET A 32 -7.35 -3.59 8.40
N ASP A 33 -7.44 -2.29 8.07
CA ASP A 33 -7.55 -1.82 6.69
C ASP A 33 -6.26 -2.15 5.91
N ASN A 34 -5.08 -1.94 6.51
CA ASN A 34 -3.82 -2.31 5.84
C ASN A 34 -3.70 -3.83 5.68
N LEU A 35 -3.98 -4.58 6.75
CA LEU A 35 -3.89 -6.05 6.72
C LEU A 35 -4.85 -6.62 5.67
N SER A 36 -6.06 -6.09 5.60
CA SER A 36 -7.05 -6.44 4.58
C SER A 36 -6.54 -6.09 3.19
N ALA A 37 -5.99 -4.89 2.98
CA ALA A 37 -5.45 -4.48 1.68
C ALA A 37 -4.27 -5.35 1.21
N ILE A 38 -3.41 -5.78 2.13
CA ILE A 38 -2.27 -6.65 1.84
C ILE A 38 -2.74 -8.06 1.44
N LEU A 39 -3.69 -8.63 2.19
CA LEU A 39 -4.13 -10.02 2.07
C LEU A 39 -5.33 -10.25 1.12
N THR A 40 -5.98 -9.20 0.61
CA THR A 40 -7.12 -9.37 -0.31
C THR A 40 -6.65 -9.84 -1.68
N PRO A 41 -6.97 -11.06 -2.13
CA PRO A 41 -6.48 -11.59 -3.40
C PRO A 41 -6.94 -10.75 -4.60
N SER A 42 -6.17 -10.82 -5.68
CA SER A 42 -6.54 -10.22 -6.95
C SER A 42 -7.76 -10.90 -7.57
N LYS A 43 -8.46 -10.17 -8.44
CA LYS A 43 -9.51 -10.76 -9.27
C LYS A 43 -8.88 -11.65 -10.32
N THR A 44 -9.60 -12.68 -10.75
CA THR A 44 -9.23 -13.43 -11.95
C THR A 44 -9.58 -12.62 -13.19
N LYS A 45 -8.83 -12.83 -14.27
CA LYS A 45 -9.11 -12.28 -15.59
C LYS A 45 -10.49 -12.71 -16.02
N LYS A 46 -11.25 -11.77 -16.59
CA LYS A 46 -12.54 -12.08 -17.19
C LYS A 46 -12.36 -13.16 -18.26
N GLU A 47 -13.12 -14.24 -18.11
CA GLU A 47 -13.26 -15.27 -19.13
C GLU A 47 -14.41 -14.92 -20.08
N THR A 48 -14.29 -15.36 -21.34
CA THR A 48 -15.35 -15.16 -22.33
C THR A 48 -16.35 -16.30 -22.19
N ALA A 49 -17.54 -15.99 -21.67
CA ALA A 49 -18.67 -16.88 -21.63
C ALA A 49 -19.51 -16.76 -22.90
N VAL A 50 -20.12 -17.87 -23.32
CA VAL A 50 -21.18 -17.88 -24.34
C VAL A 50 -22.51 -17.99 -23.60
N ASP A 51 -23.29 -16.91 -23.66
CA ASP A 51 -24.61 -16.80 -23.02
C ASP A 51 -25.70 -16.91 -24.11
N ILE A 52 -26.43 -18.02 -24.11
CA ILE A 52 -27.44 -18.35 -25.13
C ILE A 52 -28.82 -18.19 -24.48
N ARG A 53 -29.65 -17.29 -25.03
CA ARG A 53 -30.95 -16.91 -24.45
C ARG A 53 -31.89 -18.09 -24.22
N GLU A 54 -31.87 -19.08 -25.11
CA GLU A 54 -32.74 -20.25 -25.07
C GLU A 54 -32.23 -21.36 -24.13
N GLU A 55 -31.05 -21.20 -23.52
CA GLU A 55 -30.44 -22.17 -22.63
C GLU A 55 -30.32 -21.61 -21.19
N ASP A 56 -30.31 -22.49 -20.21
CA ASP A 56 -30.07 -22.10 -18.82
C ASP A 56 -28.56 -21.87 -18.57
N GLY A 57 -28.21 -20.67 -18.13
CA GLY A 57 -26.87 -20.33 -17.66
C GLY A 57 -25.87 -20.01 -18.79
N GLU A 58 -24.59 -20.06 -18.44
CA GLU A 58 -23.48 -19.64 -19.30
C GLU A 58 -22.60 -20.84 -19.69
N LYS A 59 -22.18 -20.91 -20.95
CA LYS A 59 -21.22 -21.91 -21.43
C LYS A 59 -19.80 -21.36 -21.38
N TYR A 60 -18.90 -22.15 -20.82
CA TYR A 60 -17.46 -21.87 -20.74
C TYR A 60 -16.64 -22.91 -21.50
N SER A 61 -15.34 -22.66 -21.63
CA SER A 61 -14.37 -23.65 -22.08
C SER A 61 -14.43 -24.91 -21.19
N ALA A 62 -14.22 -26.09 -21.77
CA ALA A 62 -14.16 -27.35 -21.03
C ALA A 62 -13.01 -27.38 -20.00
N VAL A 63 -11.98 -26.57 -20.21
CA VAL A 63 -10.87 -26.37 -19.26
C VAL A 63 -10.80 -24.88 -18.92
N LEU A 64 -10.88 -24.58 -17.63
CA LEU A 64 -10.67 -23.24 -17.09
C LEU A 64 -9.22 -23.13 -16.61
N THR A 65 -8.53 -22.07 -17.02
CA THR A 65 -7.17 -21.76 -16.54
C THR A 65 -7.15 -20.34 -15.97
N PRO A 66 -7.67 -20.13 -14.74
CA PRO A 66 -7.76 -18.81 -14.15
C PRO A 66 -6.39 -18.15 -14.06
N ARG A 67 -6.33 -16.86 -14.41
CA ARG A 67 -5.13 -16.03 -14.31
C ARG A 67 -5.49 -14.75 -13.58
N ASN A 68 -4.60 -14.25 -12.74
CA ASN A 68 -4.85 -13.03 -11.97
C ASN A 68 -4.83 -11.77 -12.84
N GLU A 69 -5.72 -10.83 -12.54
CA GLU A 69 -5.67 -9.44 -12.99
C GLU A 69 -4.79 -8.61 -12.06
N ALA A 70 -4.12 -7.59 -12.60
CA ALA A 70 -3.43 -6.62 -11.78
C ALA A 70 -4.38 -5.97 -10.77
N ARG A 71 -3.94 -5.85 -9.50
CA ARG A 71 -4.73 -5.25 -8.42
C ARG A 71 -4.14 -3.93 -7.94
N ASP A 72 -4.97 -3.14 -7.29
CA ASP A 72 -4.55 -1.94 -6.57
C ASP A 72 -4.51 -2.23 -5.07
N VAL A 73 -3.42 -1.86 -4.41
CA VAL A 73 -3.24 -1.99 -2.96
C VAL A 73 -3.14 -0.59 -2.37
N THR A 74 -4.00 -0.24 -1.43
CA THR A 74 -3.93 1.05 -0.74
C THR A 74 -3.46 0.85 0.68
N LEU A 75 -2.34 1.47 1.04
CA LEU A 75 -1.78 1.42 2.38
C LEU A 75 -1.87 2.78 3.06
N HIS A 76 -2.08 2.76 4.36
CA HIS A 76 -2.23 3.91 5.23
C HIS A 76 -0.96 4.09 6.05
N PHE A 77 -0.33 5.24 5.92
CA PHE A 77 0.91 5.59 6.60
C PHE A 77 0.68 6.73 7.59
N ALA A 78 1.51 6.77 8.62
CA ALA A 78 1.66 7.90 9.52
C ALA A 78 3.11 8.37 9.57
N LEU A 79 3.28 9.67 9.76
CA LEU A 79 4.56 10.31 10.02
C LEU A 79 4.44 11.25 11.20
N TYR A 80 5.43 11.19 12.09
CA TYR A 80 5.55 12.06 13.26
C TYR A 80 6.89 12.80 13.25
N ASN A 81 6.87 14.10 13.58
CA ASN A 81 8.08 14.84 13.89
C ASN A 81 7.80 15.93 14.95
N LYS A 82 8.83 16.28 15.73
CA LYS A 82 8.75 17.34 16.74
C LYS A 82 8.68 18.74 16.12
N THR A 83 9.17 18.91 14.90
CA THR A 83 9.22 20.20 14.18
C THR A 83 8.47 20.12 12.85
N LYS A 84 7.85 21.24 12.44
CA LYS A 84 7.18 21.37 11.15
C LYS A 84 8.11 21.12 9.97
N GLU A 85 9.28 21.76 9.99
CA GLU A 85 10.28 21.68 8.92
C GLU A 85 10.81 20.25 8.78
N GLY A 86 11.11 19.61 9.91
CA GLY A 86 11.52 18.21 9.92
C GLY A 86 10.43 17.28 9.41
N TRP A 87 9.16 17.56 9.74
CA TRP A 87 8.02 16.78 9.22
C TRP A 87 7.90 16.91 7.70
N LEU A 88 7.89 18.14 7.17
CA LEU A 88 7.79 18.40 5.73
C LEU A 88 8.96 17.77 4.96
N ARG A 89 10.19 17.93 5.45
CA ARG A 89 11.38 17.35 4.83
C ARG A 89 11.28 15.83 4.74
N LYS A 90 10.90 15.16 5.82
CA LYS A 90 10.73 13.69 5.85
C LYS A 90 9.59 13.23 4.95
N TYR A 91 8.45 13.92 4.98
CA TYR A 91 7.32 13.61 4.12
C TYR A 91 7.69 13.71 2.63
N PHE A 92 8.32 14.81 2.20
CA PHE A 92 8.76 14.96 0.82
C PHE A 92 9.82 13.93 0.42
N ALA A 93 10.78 13.66 1.30
CA ALA A 93 11.79 12.63 1.06
C ALA A 93 11.14 11.25 0.86
N PHE A 94 10.17 10.89 1.71
CA PHE A 94 9.46 9.61 1.62
C PHE A 94 8.63 9.49 0.35
N ILE A 95 7.82 10.50 0.00
CA ILE A 95 7.02 10.46 -1.23
C ILE A 95 7.92 10.43 -2.48
N ASN A 96 9.02 11.18 -2.51
CA ASN A 96 9.98 11.12 -3.61
C ASN A 96 10.68 9.76 -3.69
N PHE A 97 10.99 9.15 -2.55
CA PHE A 97 11.53 7.79 -2.48
C PHE A 97 10.56 6.77 -3.08
N LEU A 98 9.27 6.81 -2.70
CA LEU A 98 8.24 5.93 -3.28
C LEU A 98 8.04 6.16 -4.78
N LYS A 99 8.08 7.42 -5.24
CA LYS A 99 7.94 7.74 -6.67
C LYS A 99 9.14 7.32 -7.50
N LYS A 100 10.36 7.47 -6.95
CA LYS A 100 11.60 7.09 -7.64
C LYS A 100 11.74 5.57 -7.70
N GLY A 101 11.51 4.90 -6.56
CA GLY A 101 11.71 3.46 -6.42
C GLY A 101 13.07 2.99 -6.93
N LYS A 102 13.16 1.71 -7.28
CA LYS A 102 14.23 1.12 -8.07
C LYS A 102 13.73 1.03 -9.51
N ASP A 103 14.12 1.99 -10.34
CA ASP A 103 13.60 2.16 -11.71
C ASP A 103 12.07 2.26 -11.77
N GLY A 104 11.46 2.94 -10.79
CA GLY A 104 10.01 3.08 -10.64
C GLY A 104 9.30 1.94 -9.91
N TRP A 105 10.01 0.88 -9.56
CA TRP A 105 9.47 -0.28 -8.83
C TRP A 105 9.74 -0.21 -7.33
N LEU A 106 8.83 -0.83 -6.58
CA LEU A 106 8.86 -0.92 -5.13
C LEU A 106 8.60 -2.37 -4.72
N ASP A 107 9.60 -2.98 -4.09
CA ASP A 107 9.47 -4.24 -3.37
C ASP A 107 9.13 -3.91 -1.91
N ILE A 108 7.85 -4.03 -1.55
CA ILE A 108 7.37 -3.77 -0.19
C ILE A 108 7.31 -5.10 0.56
N ALA A 109 8.30 -5.33 1.42
CA ALA A 109 8.36 -6.53 2.25
C ALA A 109 7.71 -6.28 3.62
N PHE A 110 6.92 -7.27 4.04
CA PHE A 110 6.29 -7.39 5.34
C PHE A 110 6.86 -8.63 6.04
N PRO A 111 7.99 -8.53 6.76
CA PRO A 111 8.69 -9.70 7.29
C PRO A 111 7.84 -10.57 8.22
N GLN A 112 6.90 -9.97 8.95
CA GLN A 112 5.99 -10.72 9.83
C GLN A 112 4.97 -11.59 9.08
N LEU A 113 4.71 -11.29 7.81
CA LEU A 113 3.79 -12.04 6.95
C LEU A 113 4.53 -12.93 5.95
N ASP A 114 5.87 -12.91 5.95
CA ASP A 114 6.73 -13.53 4.94
C ASP A 114 6.26 -13.21 3.51
N LEU A 115 5.87 -11.95 3.28
CA LEU A 115 5.25 -11.48 2.05
C LEU A 115 5.98 -10.26 1.52
N THR A 116 6.28 -10.26 0.22
CA THR A 116 6.84 -9.10 -0.48
C THR A 116 5.97 -8.75 -1.67
N LEU A 117 5.39 -7.56 -1.69
CA LEU A 117 4.61 -7.07 -2.82
C LEU A 117 5.52 -6.37 -3.82
N HIS A 118 5.40 -6.72 -5.10
CA HIS A 118 6.11 -6.05 -6.19
C HIS A 118 5.19 -5.06 -6.90
N VAL A 119 5.32 -3.78 -6.55
CA VAL A 119 4.35 -2.75 -6.91
C VAL A 119 4.99 -1.51 -7.51
N LYS A 120 4.17 -0.65 -8.10
CA LYS A 120 4.54 0.72 -8.45
C LYS A 120 3.62 1.73 -7.76
N TYR A 121 4.16 2.89 -7.43
CA TYR A 121 3.38 4.03 -6.95
C TYR A 121 2.38 4.48 -8.03
N THR A 122 1.11 4.69 -7.67
CA THR A 122 0.11 5.25 -8.60
C THR A 122 -0.41 6.60 -8.14
N ASP A 123 -0.96 6.68 -6.93
CA ASP A 123 -1.59 7.90 -6.46
C ASP A 123 -1.55 8.02 -4.92
N SER A 124 -1.75 9.22 -4.38
CA SER A 124 -1.91 9.49 -2.96
C SER A 124 -3.13 10.38 -2.75
N PRO A 125 -4.35 9.80 -2.66
CA PRO A 125 -5.60 10.53 -2.89
C PRO A 125 -5.95 11.55 -1.79
N LYS A 126 -5.47 11.38 -0.55
CA LYS A 126 -5.77 12.33 0.53
C LYS A 126 -4.70 12.34 1.63
N PHE A 127 -4.17 13.53 1.88
CA PHE A 127 -3.38 13.84 3.07
C PHE A 127 -4.31 14.32 4.19
N THR A 128 -4.24 13.68 5.36
CA THR A 128 -5.04 14.04 6.53
C THR A 128 -4.09 14.55 7.63
N PRO A 129 -4.00 15.88 7.84
CA PRO A 129 -3.25 16.42 8.97
C PRO A 129 -3.93 16.01 10.27
N LEU A 130 -3.16 15.45 11.22
CA LEU A 130 -3.66 15.18 12.58
C LEU A 130 -3.42 16.38 13.50
N THR A 131 -2.44 17.20 13.17
CA THR A 131 -2.10 18.44 13.88
C THR A 131 -2.18 19.62 12.92
N TYR A 132 -2.56 20.80 13.41
CA TYR A 132 -2.58 22.01 12.59
C TYR A 132 -1.17 22.34 12.08
N LEU A 133 -0.99 22.35 10.76
CA LEU A 133 0.27 22.70 10.07
C LEU A 133 0.78 24.13 10.35
N TRP A 134 -0.04 24.97 10.98
CA TRP A 134 0.22 26.40 11.19
C TRP A 134 0.48 26.78 12.65
N LYS A 135 0.43 25.81 13.58
CA LYS A 135 0.75 26.04 14.99
C LYS A 135 2.11 25.43 15.33
N GLU A 136 2.87 26.10 16.19
CA GLU A 136 4.10 25.54 16.74
C GLU A 136 3.78 24.32 17.62
N GLY A 137 4.63 23.29 17.51
CA GLY A 137 4.50 22.06 18.29
C GLY A 137 4.73 20.80 17.46
N VAL A 138 4.29 19.68 18.02
CA VAL A 138 4.39 18.36 17.42
C VAL A 138 3.57 18.28 16.13
N HIS A 139 4.16 17.73 15.07
CA HIS A 139 3.53 17.56 13.78
C HIS A 139 3.30 16.08 13.49
N ALA A 140 2.05 15.71 13.24
CA ALA A 140 1.64 14.38 12.84
C ALA A 140 0.66 14.43 11.67
N GLY A 141 0.80 13.51 10.74
CA GLY A 141 -0.10 13.37 9.60
C GLY A 141 -0.29 11.91 9.23
N LYS A 142 -1.50 11.58 8.78
CA LYS A 142 -1.80 10.30 8.13
C LYS A 142 -2.04 10.53 6.65
N PHE A 143 -1.64 9.58 5.83
CA PHE A 143 -1.86 9.66 4.39
C PHE A 143 -1.99 8.27 3.80
N LYS A 144 -2.77 8.19 2.72
CA LYS A 144 -2.98 6.95 2.00
C LYS A 144 -2.17 6.97 0.72
N VAL A 145 -1.48 5.88 0.43
CA VAL A 145 -0.78 5.69 -0.84
C VAL A 145 -1.37 4.48 -1.53
N LYS A 146 -1.74 4.69 -2.79
CA LYS A 146 -2.21 3.67 -3.70
C LYS A 146 -1.04 3.16 -4.51
N PHE A 147 -0.93 1.84 -4.56
CA PHE A 147 0.05 1.09 -5.33
C PHE A 147 -0.65 0.20 -6.34
N ARG A 148 -0.02 -0.03 -7.49
CA ARG A 148 -0.47 -1.00 -8.49
C ARG A 148 0.45 -2.20 -8.45
N GLU A 149 -0.11 -3.39 -8.27
CA GLU A 149 0.59 -4.68 -8.39
C GLU A 149 0.24 -5.30 -9.75
N PRO A 150 1.13 -5.25 -10.76
CA PRO A 150 0.82 -5.75 -12.10
C PRO A 150 0.74 -7.27 -12.17
N VAL A 151 1.54 -7.95 -11.35
CA VAL A 151 1.58 -9.42 -11.26
C VAL A 151 1.35 -9.79 -9.79
N PRO A 152 0.08 -9.97 -9.38
CA PRO A 152 -0.24 -10.25 -7.99
C PRO A 152 0.21 -11.64 -7.57
N ILE A 153 0.71 -11.72 -6.34
CA ILE A 153 1.14 -12.97 -5.71
C ILE A 153 -0.06 -13.79 -5.22
N ILE A 154 -1.17 -13.12 -4.88
CA ILE A 154 -2.42 -13.71 -4.40
C ILE A 154 -3.64 -13.17 -5.15
#